data_AF-X8CHX5-F1
#
_entry.id   AF-X8CHX5-F1
#
_cell.length_a   1.000
_cell.length_b   1.000
_cell.length_c   1.000
_cell.angle_alpha   90.00
_cell.angle_beta   90.00
_cell.angle_gamma   90.00
#
_symmetry.space_group_name_H-M   'P 1'
#
loop_
_entity.id
_entity.type
_entity.pdbx_description
1 polymer ?
#
loop_
_entity_poly.entity_id
_entity_poly.type
_entity_poly.pdbx_seq_one_letter_code
_entity_poly.pdbx_strand_id
1 'polypeptide(L)'
;MSLLTDPRPWPDHGGPRRAGVSSFGISGTNAHVIVEQAPAEPNDVPAAHDGSNPIVPWVVSARSTDALAGQAQRLLDHLGATPDVPAVDVGWSLATTRAAFEHRAVLIGADRAGLSAGLAGLAAGAPVPGAITGRTRAAGKRVFVFPGQGSQWLGMGAALYERFPAFAQAFDETVTAVDAHCRLPLREVMWGSDAELLQSTEFAQPALFALEIAMAALWESLGVTPDVVIGHSVGEIAAACVGGALSLSDAARFVASRGRLMAQLPPGGVMMAVTATEADVAPLLNGDVGIAAVNGPQSLVLSGSESAVKVVADRLAAGGARVRQLAVSHAFHSPLMEPMMGDFAAVVAGVSAREPRIALVSNLTGQLAGPDYGTVAYWVDHVRKPVRFVDGVQLAESLGAGVFLEVGPGAAMTAAVDQCLTTDRAMSVVSMAKGRPEVDSLLSAAGQLFATGSDLDWSAAFTGLSARRIPLPTYAFVRRRFWLSSDSVGSANIASLGLAEAEHALLGAVVDRPDSGVWC
;
A
#
# COMPACT_ATOMS: atom_id res chain seq x y z
N MET A 1 -6.10 10.18 -63.44
CA MET A 1 -5.79 9.38 -62.23
C MET A 1 -4.40 8.80 -62.41
N SER A 2 -3.48 9.09 -61.49
CA SER A 2 -2.19 8.43 -61.39
C SER A 2 -2.20 7.56 -60.14
N LEU A 3 -1.53 6.40 -60.19
CA LEU A 3 -1.28 5.62 -58.99
C LEU A 3 -0.36 6.41 -58.03
N LEU A 4 -0.49 6.18 -56.73
CA LEU A 4 0.39 6.77 -55.73
C LEU A 4 1.75 6.06 -55.80
N THR A 5 2.74 6.70 -56.42
CA THR A 5 4.14 6.23 -56.45
C THR A 5 4.98 6.77 -55.31
N ASP A 6 4.52 7.84 -54.67
CA ASP A 6 5.21 8.56 -53.59
C ASP A 6 4.20 9.02 -52.53
N PRO A 7 4.61 9.27 -51.26
CA PRO A 7 3.75 9.83 -50.23
C PRO A 7 3.14 11.18 -50.70
N ARG A 8 1.83 11.32 -50.53
CA ARG A 8 1.11 12.57 -50.86
C ARG A 8 0.37 13.08 -49.63
N PRO A 9 0.34 14.41 -49.40
CA PRO A 9 -0.54 15.00 -48.40
C PRO A 9 -1.98 14.57 -48.66
N TRP A 10 -2.69 14.14 -47.62
CA TRP A 10 -4.13 13.91 -47.69
C TRP A 10 -4.85 15.23 -47.39
N PRO A 11 -5.44 15.91 -48.40
CA PRO A 11 -6.04 17.22 -48.19
C PRO A 11 -7.20 17.15 -47.20
N ASP A 12 -7.38 18.21 -46.43
CA ASP A 12 -8.60 18.40 -45.67
C ASP A 12 -9.73 18.78 -46.63
N HIS A 13 -10.81 18.00 -46.61
CA HIS A 13 -11.98 18.19 -47.47
C HIS A 13 -13.20 18.70 -46.68
N GLY A 14 -13.01 19.23 -45.47
CA GLY A 14 -14.08 19.73 -44.62
C GLY A 14 -14.90 18.62 -43.93
N GLY A 15 -14.31 17.43 -43.79
CA GLY A 15 -14.93 16.25 -43.19
C GLY A 15 -13.90 15.15 -42.92
N PRO A 16 -14.28 14.08 -42.21
CA PRO A 16 -13.33 13.03 -41.84
C PRO A 16 -12.79 12.32 -43.09
N ARG A 17 -11.50 12.01 -43.08
CA ARG A 17 -10.84 11.29 -44.18
C ARG A 17 -11.43 9.87 -44.29
N ARG A 18 -11.70 9.42 -45.51
CA ARG A 18 -12.28 8.08 -45.79
C ARG A 18 -11.50 7.33 -46.86
N ALA A 19 -11.27 6.04 -46.66
CA ALA A 19 -10.64 5.15 -47.64
C ALA A 19 -11.41 3.83 -47.77
N GLY A 20 -11.33 3.20 -48.94
CA GLY A 20 -11.84 1.85 -49.17
C GLY A 20 -10.71 0.82 -49.18
N VAL A 21 -10.94 -0.34 -48.58
CA VAL A 21 -10.06 -1.51 -48.61
C VAL A 21 -10.82 -2.67 -49.25
N SER A 22 -10.29 -3.21 -50.35
CA SER A 22 -10.89 -4.34 -51.06
C SER A 22 -9.99 -5.56 -51.01
N SER A 23 -10.56 -6.76 -50.87
CA SER A 23 -9.87 -8.03 -50.97
C SER A 23 -10.72 -9.04 -51.76
N PHE A 24 -10.10 -9.70 -52.74
CA PHE A 24 -10.77 -10.61 -53.67
C PHE A 24 -10.05 -11.96 -53.64
N GLY A 25 -10.64 -12.95 -52.97
CA GLY A 25 -10.05 -14.27 -52.82
C GLY A 25 -10.21 -15.13 -54.08
N ILE A 26 -9.26 -16.04 -54.32
CA ILE A 26 -9.30 -16.96 -55.47
C ILE A 26 -10.54 -17.89 -55.46
N SER A 27 -11.15 -18.11 -54.29
CA SER A 27 -12.39 -18.86 -54.15
C SER A 27 -13.63 -18.11 -54.65
N GLY A 28 -13.52 -16.82 -54.98
CA GLY A 28 -14.63 -15.95 -55.37
C GLY A 28 -15.25 -15.14 -54.22
N THR A 29 -14.75 -15.27 -52.98
CA THR A 29 -15.21 -14.44 -51.86
C THR A 29 -14.61 -13.03 -51.95
N ASN A 30 -15.48 -12.03 -51.97
CA ASN A 30 -15.09 -10.62 -52.06
C ASN A 30 -15.44 -9.90 -50.74
N ALA A 31 -14.52 -9.05 -50.28
CA ALA A 31 -14.74 -8.17 -49.15
C ALA A 31 -14.39 -6.72 -49.53
N HIS A 32 -15.22 -5.77 -49.09
CA HIS A 32 -14.96 -4.34 -49.20
C HIS A 32 -15.29 -3.65 -47.87
N VAL A 33 -14.35 -2.86 -47.38
CA VAL A 33 -14.46 -2.13 -46.11
C VAL A 33 -14.23 -0.65 -46.37
N ILE A 34 -15.06 0.21 -45.79
CA ILE A 34 -14.84 1.65 -45.76
C ILE A 34 -14.31 2.02 -44.38
N VAL A 35 -13.15 2.68 -44.35
CA VAL A 35 -12.48 3.15 -43.14
C VAL A 35 -12.63 4.66 -43.07
N GLU A 36 -13.01 5.18 -41.91
CA GLU A 36 -13.13 6.61 -41.63
C GLU A 36 -12.13 6.99 -40.52
N GLN A 37 -11.57 8.20 -40.62
CA GLN A 37 -10.75 8.81 -39.59
C GLN A 37 -11.50 8.88 -38.25
N ALA A 38 -10.81 8.54 -37.16
CA ALA A 38 -11.38 8.68 -35.81
C ALA A 38 -11.76 10.15 -35.53
N PRO A 39 -12.86 10.40 -34.79
CA PRO A 39 -13.20 11.75 -34.32
C PRO A 39 -12.01 12.38 -33.59
N ALA A 40 -11.81 13.69 -33.73
CA ALA A 40 -10.84 14.40 -32.91
C ALA A 40 -11.25 14.28 -31.44
N GLU A 41 -10.35 13.81 -30.57
CA GLU A 41 -10.65 13.78 -29.14
C GLU A 41 -10.63 15.22 -28.60
N PRO A 42 -11.58 15.61 -27.71
CA PRO A 42 -11.66 16.97 -27.19
C PRO A 42 -10.44 17.47 -26.40
N ASN A 43 -9.44 16.62 -26.12
CA ASN A 43 -8.33 16.88 -25.18
C ASN A 43 -6.96 17.17 -25.85
N ASP A 44 -6.93 17.61 -27.10
CA ASP A 44 -5.68 18.02 -27.77
C ASP A 44 -5.19 19.44 -27.39
N VAL A 45 -5.90 20.16 -26.53
CA VAL A 45 -5.35 21.39 -25.94
C VAL A 45 -4.30 20.98 -24.91
N PRO A 46 -3.03 21.43 -25.01
CA PRO A 46 -2.06 21.22 -23.96
C PRO A 46 -2.64 21.83 -22.67
N ALA A 47 -3.00 20.98 -21.71
CA ALA A 47 -3.29 21.47 -20.37
C ALA A 47 -2.03 22.23 -19.93
N ALA A 48 -2.17 23.51 -19.62
CA ALA A 48 -1.09 24.30 -19.08
C ALA A 48 -0.59 23.57 -17.84
N HIS A 49 0.58 22.93 -17.93
CA HIS A 49 1.23 22.37 -16.77
C HIS A 49 1.58 23.57 -15.90
N ASP A 50 1.11 23.56 -14.65
CA ASP A 50 1.30 24.63 -13.67
C ASP A 50 2.78 24.80 -13.23
N GLY A 51 3.70 24.07 -13.86
CA GLY A 51 5.11 24.02 -13.53
C GLY A 51 5.43 23.11 -12.34
N SER A 52 4.44 22.50 -11.69
CA SER A 52 4.66 21.51 -10.65
C SER A 52 5.00 20.16 -11.28
N ASN A 53 6.08 19.53 -10.79
CA ASN A 53 6.42 18.14 -11.13
C ASN A 53 5.93 17.25 -9.97
N PRO A 54 4.73 16.66 -10.05
CA PRO A 54 4.23 15.80 -9.00
C PRO A 54 5.07 14.54 -8.89
N ILE A 55 5.25 14.03 -7.67
CA ILE A 55 5.85 12.71 -7.44
C ILE A 55 4.88 11.65 -7.98
N VAL A 56 5.33 10.84 -8.94
CA VAL A 56 4.53 9.82 -9.61
C VAL A 56 5.23 8.45 -9.64
N PRO A 57 4.47 7.34 -9.64
CA PRO A 57 5.02 6.01 -9.82
C PRO A 57 5.17 5.66 -11.31
N TRP A 58 6.31 5.10 -11.70
CA TRP A 58 6.48 4.35 -12.95
C TRP A 58 6.48 2.86 -12.63
N VAL A 59 5.38 2.20 -12.98
CA VAL A 59 5.14 0.79 -12.70
C VAL A 59 5.48 -0.04 -13.93
N VAL A 60 6.42 -0.98 -13.79
CA VAL A 60 6.83 -1.88 -14.87
C VAL A 60 6.72 -3.31 -14.39
N SER A 61 6.19 -4.19 -15.23
CA SER A 61 6.14 -5.61 -14.91
C SER A 61 6.35 -6.51 -16.13
N ALA A 62 6.82 -7.73 -15.89
CA ALA A 62 7.02 -8.74 -16.91
C ALA A 62 6.91 -10.17 -16.36
N ARG A 63 6.88 -11.15 -17.26
CA ARG A 63 6.79 -12.59 -16.92
C ARG A 63 8.14 -13.24 -16.57
N SER A 64 9.25 -12.52 -16.70
CA SER A 64 10.59 -12.96 -16.29
C SER A 64 11.48 -11.76 -15.98
N THR A 65 12.60 -12.01 -15.31
CA THR A 65 13.65 -11.01 -15.06
C THR A 65 14.19 -10.40 -16.36
N ASP A 66 14.47 -11.25 -17.36
CA ASP A 66 15.00 -10.82 -18.65
C ASP A 66 13.98 -9.97 -19.41
N ALA A 67 12.70 -10.33 -19.34
CA ALA A 67 11.63 -9.55 -19.95
C ALA A 67 11.43 -8.20 -19.24
N LEU A 68 11.64 -8.15 -17.91
CA LEU A 68 11.57 -6.90 -17.14
C LEU A 68 12.70 -5.95 -17.54
N ALA A 69 13.95 -6.45 -17.60
CA ALA A 69 15.09 -5.68 -18.07
C ALA A 69 14.89 -5.21 -19.52
N GLY A 70 14.44 -6.10 -20.41
CA GLY A 70 14.11 -5.75 -21.79
C GLY A 70 12.99 -4.72 -21.90
N GLN A 71 11.98 -4.77 -21.01
CA GLN A 71 10.90 -3.79 -20.98
C GLN A 71 11.39 -2.42 -20.51
N ALA A 72 12.27 -2.40 -19.50
CA ALA A 72 12.92 -1.17 -19.03
C ALA A 72 13.77 -0.54 -20.14
N GLN A 73 14.57 -1.33 -20.86
CA GLN A 73 15.37 -0.83 -21.99
C GLN A 73 14.51 -0.25 -23.10
N ARG A 74 13.45 -0.95 -23.52
CA ARG A 74 12.54 -0.47 -24.56
C ARG A 74 11.84 0.84 -24.17
N LEU A 75 11.48 0.98 -22.90
CA LEU A 75 10.91 2.21 -22.39
C LEU A 75 11.94 3.34 -22.41
N LEU A 76 13.18 3.07 -21.99
CA LEU A 76 14.27 4.04 -22.03
C LEU A 76 14.55 4.54 -23.46
N ASP A 77 14.63 3.64 -24.44
CA ASP A 77 14.84 3.97 -25.86
C ASP A 77 13.70 4.84 -26.39
N HIS A 78 12.46 4.49 -26.05
CA HIS A 78 11.28 5.26 -26.44
C HIS A 78 11.31 6.68 -25.86
N LEU A 79 11.64 6.81 -24.57
CA LEU A 79 11.78 8.11 -23.92
C LEU A 79 12.91 8.93 -24.54
N GLY A 80 14.03 8.32 -24.93
CA GLY A 80 15.11 8.99 -25.66
C GLY A 80 14.66 9.61 -26.99
N ALA A 81 13.69 9.01 -27.67
CA ALA A 81 13.11 9.51 -28.91
C ALA A 81 12.00 10.57 -28.71
N THR A 82 11.46 10.71 -27.50
CA THR A 82 10.38 11.66 -27.16
C THR A 82 10.73 12.49 -25.90
N PRO A 83 11.69 13.43 -25.99
CA PRO A 83 12.23 14.15 -24.83
C PRO A 83 11.19 15.03 -24.12
N ASP A 84 10.20 15.55 -24.85
CA ASP A 84 9.25 16.54 -24.35
C ASP A 84 8.04 15.93 -23.60
N VAL A 85 8.00 14.61 -23.42
CA VAL A 85 6.89 13.94 -22.71
C VAL A 85 7.04 14.12 -21.18
N PRO A 86 6.02 14.63 -20.49
CA PRO A 86 6.01 14.75 -19.03
C PRO A 86 6.10 13.39 -18.31
N ALA A 87 6.76 13.35 -17.14
CA ALA A 87 6.88 12.12 -16.35
C ALA A 87 5.52 11.56 -15.90
N VAL A 88 4.56 12.44 -15.61
CA VAL A 88 3.19 12.09 -15.21
C VAL A 88 2.45 11.34 -16.32
N ASP A 89 2.60 11.74 -17.59
CA ASP A 89 1.96 11.10 -18.74
C ASP A 89 2.50 9.67 -18.96
N VAL A 90 3.82 9.48 -18.75
CA VAL A 90 4.45 8.16 -18.79
C VAL A 90 3.91 7.26 -17.67
N GLY A 91 3.89 7.76 -16.43
CA GLY A 91 3.41 7.02 -15.27
C GLY A 91 1.95 6.61 -15.41
N TRP A 92 1.09 7.54 -15.82
CA TRP A 92 -0.33 7.28 -16.05
C TRP A 92 -0.55 6.23 -17.15
N SER A 93 0.20 6.33 -18.23
CA SER A 93 0.13 5.38 -19.35
C SER A 93 0.62 3.99 -18.93
N LEU A 94 1.66 3.90 -18.10
CA LEU A 94 2.11 2.62 -17.53
C LEU A 94 1.03 2.01 -16.63
N ALA A 95 0.44 2.80 -15.74
CA ALA A 95 -0.56 2.37 -14.77
C ALA A 95 -1.84 1.86 -15.43
N THR A 96 -2.31 2.51 -16.50
CA THR A 96 -3.66 2.28 -17.06
C THR A 96 -3.70 1.45 -18.33
N THR A 97 -2.55 1.22 -18.98
CA THR A 97 -2.52 0.60 -20.32
C THR A 97 -1.67 -0.66 -20.40
N ARG A 98 -1.07 -1.09 -19.28
CA ARG A 98 -0.23 -2.28 -19.20
C ARG A 98 -0.80 -3.29 -18.21
N ALA A 99 -0.71 -4.56 -18.57
CA ALA A 99 -1.02 -5.64 -17.66
C ALA A 99 0.03 -5.73 -16.54
N ALA A 100 -0.40 -6.11 -15.34
CA ALA A 100 0.49 -6.43 -14.23
C ALA A 100 0.90 -7.91 -14.29
N PHE A 101 2.19 -8.19 -14.34
CA PHE A 101 2.79 -9.53 -14.33
C PHE A 101 3.54 -9.81 -13.02
N GLU A 102 4.17 -10.98 -12.93
CA GLU A 102 4.73 -11.53 -11.70
C GLU A 102 6.05 -10.90 -11.29
N HIS A 103 6.90 -10.46 -12.23
CA HIS A 103 8.13 -9.73 -11.94
C HIS A 103 7.84 -8.23 -12.04
N ARG A 104 7.96 -7.51 -10.93
CA ARG A 104 7.46 -6.14 -10.78
C ARG A 104 8.60 -5.21 -10.36
N ALA A 105 8.58 -4.01 -10.91
CA ALA A 105 9.42 -2.89 -10.51
C ALA A 105 8.59 -1.61 -10.42
N VAL A 106 8.85 -0.79 -9.39
CA VAL A 106 8.25 0.52 -9.22
C VAL A 106 9.36 1.54 -8.97
N LEU A 107 9.36 2.59 -9.77
CA LEU A 107 10.24 3.75 -9.62
C LEU A 107 9.38 4.94 -9.22
N ILE A 108 9.85 5.75 -8.27
CA ILE A 108 9.08 6.87 -7.73
C ILE A 108 9.92 8.13 -7.86
N GLY A 109 9.30 9.20 -8.36
CA GLY A 109 10.01 10.46 -8.53
C GLY A 109 9.14 11.54 -9.14
N ALA A 110 9.57 12.78 -8.93
CA ALA A 110 9.03 13.96 -9.60
C ALA A 110 9.73 14.22 -10.95
N ASP A 111 11.01 13.84 -11.05
CA ASP A 111 11.85 14.15 -12.19
C ASP A 111 11.98 12.97 -13.15
N ARG A 112 11.80 13.27 -14.45
CA ARG A 112 11.93 12.31 -15.53
C ARG A 112 13.35 11.76 -15.64
N ALA A 113 14.38 12.59 -15.41
CA ALA A 113 15.77 12.13 -15.53
C ALA A 113 16.11 11.12 -14.42
N GLY A 114 15.70 11.38 -13.19
CA GLY A 114 15.78 10.43 -12.08
C GLY A 114 15.06 9.10 -12.36
N LEU A 115 13.82 9.16 -12.85
CA LEU A 115 13.05 7.97 -13.21
C LEU A 115 13.69 7.19 -14.38
N SER A 116 14.24 7.89 -15.37
CA SER A 116 14.93 7.27 -16.51
C SER A 116 16.26 6.62 -16.09
N ALA A 117 17.00 7.22 -15.15
CA ALA A 117 18.17 6.58 -14.55
C ALA A 117 17.79 5.30 -13.80
N GLY A 118 16.63 5.31 -13.13
CA GLY A 118 16.05 4.13 -12.53
C GLY A 118 15.78 3.01 -13.54
N LEU A 119 15.17 3.34 -14.67
CA LEU A 119 14.95 2.39 -15.78
C LEU A 119 16.27 1.85 -16.34
N ALA A 120 17.29 2.69 -16.49
CA ALA A 120 18.60 2.28 -17.00
C ALA A 120 19.24 1.22 -16.08
N GLY A 121 19.13 1.40 -14.75
CA GLY A 121 19.59 0.41 -13.80
C GLY A 121 18.81 -0.91 -13.86
N LEU A 122 17.48 -0.86 -14.04
CA LEU A 122 16.64 -2.04 -14.25
C LEU A 122 17.00 -2.77 -15.56
N ALA A 123 17.25 -2.03 -16.63
CA ALA A 123 17.68 -2.56 -17.92
C ALA A 123 19.04 -3.28 -17.83
N ALA A 124 19.94 -2.76 -17.00
CA ALA A 124 21.23 -3.40 -16.72
C ALA A 124 21.14 -4.61 -15.77
N GLY A 125 19.97 -4.88 -15.18
CA GLY A 125 19.79 -5.92 -14.16
C GLY A 125 20.54 -5.64 -12.85
N ALA A 126 20.88 -4.38 -12.59
CA ALA A 126 21.59 -3.96 -11.39
C ALA A 126 20.62 -3.56 -10.27
N PRO A 127 21.01 -3.71 -8.98
CA PRO A 127 20.28 -3.07 -7.89
C PRO A 127 20.25 -1.55 -8.11
N VAL A 128 19.05 -0.97 -8.09
CA VAL A 128 18.85 0.45 -8.32
C VAL A 128 18.41 1.10 -7.00
N PRO A 129 19.18 2.05 -6.45
CA PRO A 129 18.76 2.80 -5.27
C PRO A 129 17.39 3.46 -5.50
N GLY A 130 16.46 3.25 -4.58
CA GLY A 130 15.10 3.82 -4.67
C GLY A 130 14.15 3.06 -5.59
N ALA A 131 14.60 2.08 -6.37
CA ALA A 131 13.70 1.20 -7.10
C ALA A 131 13.20 0.07 -6.20
N ILE A 132 11.89 -0.14 -6.21
CA ILE A 132 11.27 -1.26 -5.52
C ILE A 132 11.08 -2.37 -6.53
N THR A 133 11.79 -3.48 -6.33
CA THR A 133 11.70 -4.65 -7.21
C THR A 133 11.25 -5.87 -6.42
N GLY A 134 10.49 -6.74 -7.06
CA GLY A 134 10.00 -7.94 -6.41
C GLY A 134 9.38 -8.91 -7.39
N ARG A 135 8.98 -10.05 -6.81
CA ARG A 135 8.20 -11.06 -7.50
C ARG A 135 6.96 -11.34 -6.67
N THR A 136 5.81 -11.38 -7.34
CA THR A 136 4.53 -11.69 -6.72
C THR A 136 4.59 -13.02 -5.98
N ARG A 137 4.07 -13.02 -4.75
CA ARG A 137 3.81 -14.21 -3.94
C ARG A 137 2.32 -14.24 -3.63
N ALA A 138 1.82 -15.37 -3.12
CA ALA A 138 0.47 -15.39 -2.57
C ALA A 138 0.44 -14.41 -1.38
N ALA A 139 -0.23 -13.26 -1.56
CA ALA A 139 -0.44 -12.33 -0.47
C ALA A 139 -1.35 -13.01 0.56
N GLY A 140 -0.87 -13.14 1.80
CA GLY A 140 -1.72 -13.52 2.92
C GLY A 140 -2.73 -12.42 3.25
N LYS A 141 -3.44 -12.58 4.37
CA LYS A 141 -4.32 -11.51 4.88
C LYS A 141 -3.53 -10.24 5.15
N ARG A 142 -4.16 -9.09 4.92
CA ARG A 142 -3.62 -7.76 5.17
C ARG A 142 -4.09 -7.25 6.51
N VAL A 143 -3.15 -6.76 7.31
CA VAL A 143 -3.41 -6.19 8.62
C VAL A 143 -3.12 -4.71 8.56
N PHE A 144 -4.12 -3.87 8.86
CA PHE A 144 -3.87 -2.46 9.12
C PHE A 144 -3.52 -2.29 10.60
N VAL A 145 -2.36 -1.71 10.85
CA VAL A 145 -1.81 -1.48 12.18
C VAL A 145 -1.82 0.02 12.46
N PHE A 146 -2.67 0.45 13.39
CA PHE A 146 -2.84 1.85 13.75
C PHE A 146 -1.96 2.19 14.97
N PRO A 147 -0.96 3.09 14.83
CA PRO A 147 -0.03 3.38 15.90
C PRO A 147 -0.68 4.11 17.09
N GLY A 148 0.05 4.11 18.21
CA GLY A 148 -0.33 4.84 19.41
C GLY A 148 0.29 6.25 19.46
N GLN A 149 0.11 6.92 20.60
CA GLN A 149 0.70 8.23 20.85
C GLN A 149 2.24 8.20 20.87
N GLY A 150 2.86 9.22 20.25
CA GLY A 150 4.30 9.46 20.28
C GLY A 150 4.95 9.58 18.91
N SER A 151 4.22 9.28 17.84
CA SER A 151 4.71 9.37 16.47
C SER A 151 4.35 10.67 15.75
N GLN A 152 3.49 11.52 16.32
CA GLN A 152 3.04 12.78 15.72
C GLN A 152 4.16 13.83 15.56
N TRP A 153 4.09 14.63 14.49
CA TRP A 153 4.92 15.82 14.25
C TRP A 153 4.11 16.93 13.56
N LEU A 154 4.56 18.19 13.69
CA LEU A 154 3.91 19.33 13.03
C LEU A 154 3.93 19.19 11.51
N GLY A 155 2.82 19.53 10.86
CA GLY A 155 2.67 19.46 9.40
C GLY A 155 2.40 18.04 8.87
N MET A 156 2.29 17.04 9.74
CA MET A 156 2.03 15.66 9.30
C MET A 156 0.71 15.56 8.50
N GLY A 157 0.77 14.88 7.36
CA GLY A 157 -0.36 14.68 6.45
C GLY A 157 -0.68 15.86 5.54
N ALA A 158 -0.01 17.02 5.67
CA ALA A 158 -0.29 18.20 4.85
C ALA A 158 0.03 17.94 3.36
N ALA A 159 1.14 17.27 3.06
CA ALA A 159 1.50 16.98 1.67
C ALA A 159 0.57 15.92 1.06
N LEU A 160 0.09 14.96 1.87
CA LEU A 160 -0.93 13.99 1.44
C LEU A 160 -2.28 14.67 1.18
N TYR A 161 -2.67 15.63 2.02
CA TYR A 161 -3.88 16.43 1.87
C TYR A 161 -3.88 17.23 0.57
N GLU A 162 -2.77 17.90 0.26
CA GLU A 162 -2.65 18.65 -0.99
C GLU A 162 -2.65 17.73 -2.22
N ARG A 163 -2.03 16.54 -2.10
CA ARG A 163 -1.82 15.64 -3.23
C ARG A 163 -3.02 14.76 -3.55
N PHE A 164 -3.73 14.23 -2.56
CA PHE A 164 -4.69 13.15 -2.76
C PHE A 164 -6.11 13.54 -2.30
N PRO A 165 -7.07 13.71 -3.24
CA PRO A 165 -8.45 14.11 -2.89
C PRO A 165 -9.15 13.17 -1.89
N ALA A 166 -8.92 11.85 -1.98
CA ALA A 166 -9.51 10.88 -1.05
C ALA A 166 -9.03 11.10 0.39
N PHE A 167 -7.74 11.42 0.57
CA PHE A 167 -7.20 11.80 1.87
C PHE A 167 -7.81 13.11 2.35
N ALA A 168 -7.84 14.13 1.49
CA ALA A 168 -8.35 15.46 1.84
C ALA A 168 -9.80 15.41 2.33
N GLN A 169 -10.66 14.71 1.59
CA GLN A 169 -12.06 14.54 1.97
C GLN A 169 -12.20 13.82 3.31
N ALA A 170 -11.54 12.67 3.50
CA ALA A 170 -11.63 11.92 4.75
C ALA A 170 -11.04 12.70 5.94
N PHE A 171 -9.98 13.48 5.71
CA PHE A 171 -9.41 14.35 6.71
C PHE A 171 -10.36 15.48 7.11
N ASP A 172 -10.99 16.16 6.15
CA ASP A 172 -11.97 17.23 6.38
C ASP A 172 -13.17 16.74 7.19
N GLU A 173 -13.74 15.60 6.80
CA GLU A 173 -14.86 14.96 7.48
C GLU A 173 -14.48 14.60 8.93
N THR A 174 -13.28 14.04 9.13
CA THR A 174 -12.81 13.63 10.45
C THR A 174 -12.48 14.81 11.35
N VAL A 175 -11.78 15.83 10.83
CA VAL A 175 -11.48 17.07 11.56
C VAL A 175 -12.78 17.76 11.97
N THR A 176 -13.77 17.85 11.07
CA THR A 176 -15.08 18.42 11.41
C THR A 176 -15.75 17.68 12.57
N ALA A 177 -15.70 16.35 12.57
CA ALA A 177 -16.28 15.54 13.64
C ALA A 177 -15.52 15.71 14.97
N VAL A 178 -14.19 15.82 14.93
CA VAL A 178 -13.34 16.00 16.12
C VAL A 178 -13.45 17.41 16.70
N ASP A 179 -13.47 18.44 15.84
CA ASP A 179 -13.52 19.85 16.25
C ASP A 179 -14.79 20.20 17.03
N ALA A 180 -15.88 19.43 16.85
CA ALA A 180 -17.06 19.52 17.70
C ALA A 180 -16.80 19.23 19.19
N HIS A 181 -15.64 18.64 19.52
CA HIS A 181 -15.26 18.21 20.86
C HIS A 181 -13.92 18.77 21.35
N CYS A 182 -13.18 19.49 20.49
CA CYS A 182 -11.90 20.11 20.83
C CYS A 182 -12.07 21.59 21.16
N ARG A 183 -11.18 22.12 22.01
CA ARG A 183 -11.19 23.55 22.39
C ARG A 183 -10.54 24.48 21.35
N LEU A 184 -9.79 23.91 20.41
CA LEU A 184 -9.12 24.60 19.30
C LEU A 184 -9.30 23.77 18.02
N PRO A 185 -9.29 24.41 16.83
CA PRO A 185 -9.36 23.70 15.56
C PRO A 185 -8.16 22.75 15.38
N LEU A 186 -8.43 21.46 15.18
CA LEU A 186 -7.39 20.42 15.16
C LEU A 186 -6.38 20.66 14.04
N ARG A 187 -6.83 21.10 12.86
CA ARG A 187 -5.93 21.40 11.73
C ARG A 187 -4.91 22.47 12.09
N GLU A 188 -5.33 23.53 12.78
CA GLU A 188 -4.44 24.62 13.19
C GLU A 188 -3.40 24.13 14.21
N VAL A 189 -3.76 23.17 15.06
CA VAL A 189 -2.80 22.52 15.98
C VAL A 189 -1.84 21.60 15.23
N MET A 190 -2.34 20.80 14.29
CA MET A 190 -1.54 19.85 13.51
C MET A 190 -0.53 20.56 12.61
N TRP A 191 -0.93 21.64 11.95
CA TRP A 191 -0.13 22.32 10.91
C TRP A 191 0.34 23.72 11.33
N GLY A 192 0.14 24.08 12.59
CA GLY A 192 0.67 25.31 13.19
C GLY A 192 2.15 25.21 13.54
N SER A 193 2.56 26.04 14.49
CA SER A 193 3.96 26.17 14.93
C SER A 193 4.22 25.66 16.35
N ASP A 194 3.18 25.38 17.13
CA ASP A 194 3.30 24.97 18.53
C ASP A 194 3.40 23.44 18.65
N ALA A 195 4.64 22.95 18.66
CA ALA A 195 4.91 21.52 18.80
C ALA A 195 4.47 21.00 20.16
N GLU A 196 4.60 21.77 21.24
CA GLU A 196 4.25 21.33 22.59
C GLU A 196 2.73 21.12 22.71
N LEU A 197 1.94 21.99 22.09
CA LEU A 197 0.50 21.85 22.00
C LEU A 197 0.11 20.55 21.28
N LEU A 198 0.71 20.25 20.12
CA LEU A 198 0.47 18.99 19.42
C LEU A 198 0.94 17.77 20.24
N GLN A 199 2.02 17.89 21.02
CA GLN A 199 2.51 16.82 21.89
C GLN A 199 1.65 16.64 23.15
N SER A 200 0.82 17.62 23.51
CA SER A 200 -0.14 17.47 24.61
C SER A 200 -1.12 16.34 24.30
N THR A 201 -1.46 15.56 25.32
CA THR A 201 -2.34 14.38 25.15
C THR A 201 -3.73 14.75 24.65
N GLU A 202 -4.19 15.97 24.96
CA GLU A 202 -5.44 16.55 24.47
C GLU A 202 -5.51 16.60 22.94
N PHE A 203 -4.40 16.94 22.26
CA PHE A 203 -4.36 17.10 20.80
C PHE A 203 -3.61 15.98 20.07
N ALA A 204 -2.64 15.33 20.70
CA ALA A 204 -1.91 14.22 20.09
C ALA A 204 -2.84 13.07 19.70
N GLN A 205 -3.77 12.70 20.59
CA GLN A 205 -4.68 11.58 20.36
C GLN A 205 -5.67 11.85 19.20
N PRO A 206 -6.40 12.99 19.17
CA PRO A 206 -7.29 13.27 18.05
C PRO A 206 -6.55 13.56 16.74
N ALA A 207 -5.35 14.16 16.79
CA ALA A 207 -4.53 14.39 15.60
C ALA A 207 -4.08 13.07 14.93
N LEU A 208 -3.65 12.10 15.75
CA LEU A 208 -3.32 10.76 15.25
C LEU A 208 -4.55 10.08 14.65
N PHE A 209 -5.67 10.08 15.36
CA PHE A 209 -6.93 9.53 14.84
C PHE A 209 -7.33 10.15 13.50
N ALA A 210 -7.30 11.48 13.37
CA ALA A 210 -7.66 12.16 12.12
C ALA A 210 -6.74 11.77 10.95
N LEU A 211 -5.42 11.71 11.19
CA LEU A 211 -4.45 11.26 10.19
C LEU A 211 -4.66 9.78 9.82
N GLU A 212 -4.85 8.91 10.81
CA GLU A 212 -5.02 7.46 10.63
C GLU A 212 -6.28 7.12 9.83
N ILE A 213 -7.40 7.81 10.07
CA ILE A 213 -8.64 7.66 9.28
C ILE A 213 -8.43 8.12 7.84
N ALA A 214 -7.80 9.29 7.64
CA ALA A 214 -7.54 9.81 6.30
C ALA A 214 -6.56 8.92 5.50
N MET A 215 -5.55 8.34 6.17
CA MET A 215 -4.64 7.37 5.56
C MET A 215 -5.33 6.05 5.22
N ALA A 216 -6.23 5.55 6.07
CA ALA A 216 -7.01 4.34 5.76
C ALA A 216 -7.88 4.54 4.50
N ALA A 217 -8.57 5.68 4.40
CA ALA A 217 -9.36 6.03 3.21
C ALA A 217 -8.48 6.18 1.95
N LEU A 218 -7.27 6.74 2.09
CA LEU A 218 -6.32 6.83 1.00
C LEU A 218 -5.86 5.46 0.51
N TRP A 219 -5.55 4.52 1.41
CA TRP A 219 -5.23 3.14 1.05
C TRP A 219 -6.39 2.43 0.37
N GLU A 220 -7.62 2.61 0.86
CA GLU A 220 -8.82 2.06 0.22
C GLU A 220 -8.99 2.60 -1.20
N SER A 221 -8.73 3.90 -1.43
CA SER A 221 -8.77 4.50 -2.76
C SER A 221 -7.74 3.91 -3.73
N LEU A 222 -6.63 3.37 -3.22
CA LEU A 222 -5.61 2.64 -3.99
C LEU A 222 -5.97 1.15 -4.15
N GLY A 223 -7.15 0.71 -3.71
CA GLY A 223 -7.61 -0.68 -3.74
C GLY A 223 -7.07 -1.56 -2.62
N VAL A 224 -6.43 -0.97 -1.60
CA VAL A 224 -5.86 -1.72 -0.47
C VAL A 224 -6.82 -1.66 0.72
N THR A 225 -7.45 -2.80 1.03
CA THR A 225 -8.37 -2.95 2.17
C THR A 225 -7.81 -3.95 3.20
N PRO A 226 -8.04 -3.75 4.51
CA PRO A 226 -7.60 -4.71 5.52
C PRO A 226 -8.54 -5.91 5.61
N ASP A 227 -7.95 -7.07 5.91
CA ASP A 227 -8.68 -8.26 6.35
C ASP A 227 -8.75 -8.32 7.89
N VAL A 228 -7.77 -7.70 8.57
CA VAL A 228 -7.68 -7.56 10.02
C VAL A 228 -7.26 -6.13 10.37
N VAL A 229 -7.79 -5.57 11.46
CA VAL A 229 -7.35 -4.29 12.02
C VAL A 229 -6.84 -4.47 13.44
N ILE A 230 -5.70 -3.84 13.74
CA ILE A 230 -5.06 -3.83 15.06
C ILE A 230 -4.69 -2.38 15.36
N GLY A 231 -5.03 -1.89 16.54
CA GLY A 231 -4.52 -0.60 17.02
C GLY A 231 -3.57 -0.77 18.19
N HIS A 232 -2.81 0.26 18.51
CA HIS A 232 -2.02 0.33 19.75
C HIS A 232 -2.53 1.46 20.64
N SER A 233 -3.11 1.11 21.80
CA SER A 233 -3.70 2.08 22.73
C SER A 233 -4.73 2.95 21.99
N VAL A 234 -4.49 4.25 21.84
CA VAL A 234 -5.38 5.17 21.11
C VAL A 234 -5.65 4.73 19.67
N GLY A 235 -4.69 4.09 19.00
CA GLY A 235 -4.88 3.57 17.63
C GLY A 235 -5.99 2.52 17.53
N GLU A 236 -6.39 1.90 18.65
CA GLU A 236 -7.54 0.98 18.65
C GLU A 236 -8.86 1.71 18.37
N ILE A 237 -8.96 3.00 18.66
CA ILE A 237 -10.13 3.81 18.30
C ILE A 237 -10.23 3.97 16.78
N ALA A 238 -9.09 4.20 16.10
CA ALA A 238 -9.03 4.22 14.64
C ALA A 238 -9.35 2.84 14.05
N ALA A 239 -8.78 1.77 14.61
CA ALA A 239 -9.10 0.39 14.24
C ALA A 239 -10.60 0.07 14.41
N ALA A 240 -11.23 0.52 15.50
CA ALA A 240 -12.65 0.34 15.75
C ALA A 240 -13.53 1.13 14.78
N CYS A 241 -13.11 2.33 14.38
CA CYS A 241 -13.81 3.12 13.37
C CYS A 241 -13.70 2.48 11.98
N VAL A 242 -12.49 2.14 11.53
CA VAL A 242 -12.24 1.49 10.23
C VAL A 242 -12.87 0.09 10.17
N GLY A 243 -12.80 -0.66 11.28
CA GLY A 243 -13.46 -1.95 11.43
C GLY A 243 -14.99 -1.86 11.52
N GLY A 244 -15.56 -0.66 11.60
CA GLY A 244 -17.01 -0.41 11.62
C GLY A 244 -17.70 -0.54 12.97
N ALA A 245 -16.95 -0.89 14.02
CA ALA A 245 -17.43 -1.04 15.39
C ALA A 245 -17.86 0.30 16.01
N LEU A 246 -17.18 1.40 15.67
CA LEU A 246 -17.56 2.76 16.05
C LEU A 246 -17.95 3.58 14.82
N SER A 247 -18.90 4.51 14.96
CA SER A 247 -19.13 5.52 13.92
C SER A 247 -18.04 6.59 13.98
N LEU A 248 -17.83 7.34 12.89
CA LEU A 248 -16.86 8.44 12.88
C LEU A 248 -17.16 9.47 13.97
N SER A 249 -18.44 9.85 14.13
CA SER A 249 -18.87 10.83 15.14
C SER A 249 -18.64 10.30 16.56
N ASP A 250 -18.96 9.04 16.83
CA ASP A 250 -18.71 8.44 18.14
C ASP A 250 -17.22 8.32 18.45
N ALA A 251 -16.44 7.86 17.48
CA ALA A 251 -14.99 7.73 17.62
C ALA A 251 -14.32 9.09 17.83
N ALA A 252 -14.77 10.14 17.12
CA ALA A 252 -14.31 11.51 17.29
C ALA A 252 -14.60 12.06 18.69
N ARG A 253 -15.84 11.91 19.18
CA ARG A 253 -16.22 12.25 20.56
C ARG A 253 -15.35 11.51 21.57
N PHE A 254 -15.13 10.23 21.31
CA PHE A 254 -14.43 9.34 22.20
C PHE A 254 -12.96 9.70 22.32
N VAL A 255 -12.25 9.87 21.20
CA VAL A 255 -10.81 10.22 21.19
C VAL A 255 -10.55 11.62 21.76
N ALA A 256 -11.39 12.61 21.43
CA ALA A 256 -11.25 13.97 21.95
C ALA A 256 -11.45 13.99 23.48
N SER A 257 -12.48 13.30 23.97
CA SER A 257 -12.75 13.22 25.41
C SER A 257 -11.64 12.45 26.14
N ARG A 258 -11.15 11.33 25.58
CA ARG A 258 -10.04 10.55 26.15
C ARG A 258 -8.79 11.40 26.29
N GLY A 259 -8.38 12.07 25.22
CA GLY A 259 -7.20 12.93 25.22
C GLY A 259 -7.30 14.04 26.26
N ARG A 260 -8.44 14.74 26.31
CA ARG A 260 -8.71 15.83 27.27
C ARG A 260 -8.69 15.35 28.72
N LEU A 261 -9.41 14.26 29.03
CA LEU A 261 -9.49 13.72 30.39
C LEU A 261 -8.13 13.22 30.88
N MET A 262 -7.35 12.56 30.01
CA MET A 262 -5.99 12.14 30.33
C MET A 262 -5.06 13.34 30.55
N ALA A 263 -5.20 14.41 29.78
CA ALA A 263 -4.37 15.61 29.91
C ALA A 263 -4.63 16.40 31.20
N GLN A 264 -5.79 16.22 31.85
CA GLN A 264 -6.16 16.88 33.10
C GLN A 264 -5.65 16.16 34.35
N LEU A 265 -5.09 14.97 34.20
CA LEU A 265 -4.55 14.23 35.32
C LEU A 265 -3.31 14.93 35.91
N PRO A 266 -3.01 14.71 37.21
CA PRO A 266 -1.81 15.28 37.80
C PRO A 266 -0.53 14.77 37.10
N PRO A 267 0.50 15.63 36.95
CA PRO A 267 1.81 15.20 36.47
C PRO A 267 2.52 14.29 37.49
N GLY A 268 3.63 13.67 37.07
CA GLY A 268 4.47 12.82 37.94
C GLY A 268 4.37 11.31 37.64
N GLY A 269 3.56 10.93 36.65
CA GLY A 269 3.59 9.60 36.07
C GLY A 269 4.61 9.51 34.93
N VAL A 270 5.31 8.39 34.82
CA VAL A 270 6.26 8.11 33.72
C VAL A 270 5.96 6.78 33.06
N MET A 271 6.46 6.61 31.85
CA MET A 271 6.48 5.32 31.15
C MET A 271 7.90 4.96 30.73
N MET A 272 8.31 3.71 30.96
CA MET A 272 9.65 3.22 30.61
C MET A 272 9.56 1.96 29.76
N ALA A 273 10.14 2.02 28.56
CA ALA A 273 10.36 0.84 27.73
C ALA A 273 11.51 0.01 28.32
N VAL A 274 11.30 -1.29 28.50
CA VAL A 274 12.26 -2.21 29.09
C VAL A 274 12.42 -3.45 28.23
N THR A 275 13.65 -3.93 28.08
CA THR A 275 13.92 -5.24 27.46
C THR A 275 13.83 -6.32 28.55
N ALA A 276 12.63 -6.88 28.75
CA ALA A 276 12.34 -7.89 29.77
C ALA A 276 11.09 -8.70 29.38
N THR A 277 10.90 -9.88 29.98
CA THR A 277 9.65 -10.66 29.85
C THR A 277 8.65 -10.30 30.94
N GLU A 278 7.37 -10.65 30.76
CA GLU A 278 6.36 -10.43 31.81
C GLU A 278 6.70 -11.19 33.09
N ALA A 279 7.30 -12.39 32.96
CA ALA A 279 7.74 -13.20 34.09
C ALA A 279 8.87 -12.53 34.89
N ASP A 280 9.75 -11.79 34.23
CA ASP A 280 10.83 -11.05 34.90
C ASP A 280 10.28 -9.86 35.69
N VAL A 281 9.23 -9.21 35.18
CA VAL A 281 8.66 -7.99 35.75
C VAL A 281 7.62 -8.30 36.83
N ALA A 282 6.81 -9.36 36.69
CA ALA A 282 5.70 -9.67 37.59
C ALA A 282 6.09 -9.67 39.09
N PRO A 283 7.22 -10.25 39.52
CA PRO A 283 7.65 -10.22 40.93
C PRO A 283 8.04 -8.84 41.45
N LEU A 284 8.21 -7.86 40.56
CA LEU A 284 8.64 -6.50 40.87
C LEU A 284 7.47 -5.51 40.94
N LEU A 285 6.28 -5.92 40.52
CA LEU A 285 5.08 -5.09 40.54
C LEU A 285 4.54 -5.00 41.97
N ASN A 286 4.31 -3.79 42.46
CA ASN A 286 3.91 -3.49 43.83
C ASN A 286 2.54 -2.76 43.92
N GLY A 287 1.79 -2.72 42.81
CA GLY A 287 0.52 -1.99 42.71
C GLY A 287 0.68 -0.54 42.21
N ASP A 288 1.79 0.12 42.53
CA ASP A 288 2.09 1.49 42.06
C ASP A 288 2.71 1.52 40.65
N VAL A 289 3.28 0.40 40.22
CA VAL A 289 3.80 0.16 38.87
C VAL A 289 2.96 -0.91 38.20
N GLY A 290 2.54 -0.65 36.96
CA GLY A 290 1.90 -1.60 36.08
C GLY A 290 2.68 -1.82 34.79
N ILE A 291 2.33 -2.89 34.08
CA ILE A 291 2.71 -3.06 32.68
C ILE A 291 1.69 -2.28 31.85
N ALA A 292 2.15 -1.29 31.09
CA ALA A 292 1.31 -0.53 30.18
C ALA A 292 1.10 -1.23 28.84
N ALA A 293 2.13 -1.92 28.35
CA ALA A 293 2.08 -2.62 27.07
C ALA A 293 3.06 -3.78 27.04
N VAL A 294 2.63 -4.84 26.36
CA VAL A 294 3.44 -6.00 25.96
C VAL A 294 3.57 -5.93 24.44
N ASN A 295 4.61 -5.21 23.99
CA ASN A 295 4.84 -4.90 22.58
C ASN A 295 5.59 -6.01 21.83
N GLY A 296 6.15 -6.97 22.55
CA GLY A 296 6.89 -8.12 22.01
C GLY A 296 7.32 -9.05 23.13
N PRO A 297 7.85 -10.25 22.82
CA PRO A 297 8.18 -11.26 23.83
C PRO A 297 9.16 -10.78 24.91
N GLN A 298 10.03 -9.83 24.56
CA GLN A 298 10.98 -9.17 25.48
C GLN A 298 10.87 -7.65 25.44
N SER A 299 9.74 -7.09 25.00
CA SER A 299 9.56 -5.65 24.79
C SER A 299 8.34 -5.18 25.56
N LEU A 300 8.57 -4.64 26.76
CA LEU A 300 7.53 -4.18 27.67
C LEU A 300 7.61 -2.67 27.86
N VAL A 301 6.50 -2.09 28.27
CA VAL A 301 6.45 -0.73 28.80
C VAL A 301 5.90 -0.77 30.21
N LEU A 302 6.65 -0.24 31.16
CA LEU A 302 6.21 -0.02 32.54
C LEU A 302 5.58 1.36 32.66
N SER A 303 4.59 1.51 33.53
CA SER A 303 3.95 2.79 33.81
C SER A 303 3.55 2.90 35.28
N GLY A 304 3.57 4.11 35.83
CA GLY A 304 3.24 4.39 37.22
C GLY A 304 3.84 5.71 37.68
N SER A 305 3.92 5.92 39.00
CA SER A 305 4.61 7.07 39.55
C SER A 305 6.11 7.00 39.25
N GLU A 306 6.74 8.17 39.03
CA GLU A 306 8.16 8.25 38.66
C GLU A 306 9.07 7.48 39.62
N SER A 307 8.89 7.68 40.93
CA SER A 307 9.70 7.04 41.96
C SER A 307 9.56 5.52 41.94
N ALA A 308 8.34 4.99 41.78
CA ALA A 308 8.10 3.55 41.79
C ALA A 308 8.61 2.89 40.50
N VAL A 309 8.33 3.48 39.34
CA VAL A 309 8.80 2.94 38.04
C VAL A 309 10.33 2.93 37.98
N LYS A 310 10.98 3.98 38.49
CA LYS A 310 12.45 4.06 38.51
C LYS A 310 13.08 2.93 39.34
N VAL A 311 12.50 2.59 40.49
CA VAL A 311 13.00 1.47 41.32
C VAL A 311 12.96 0.14 40.56
N VAL A 312 11.85 -0.15 39.89
CA VAL A 312 11.70 -1.39 39.10
C VAL A 312 12.67 -1.38 37.91
N ALA A 313 12.77 -0.26 37.20
CA ALA A 313 13.63 -0.11 36.05
C ALA A 313 15.13 -0.19 36.39
N ASP A 314 15.57 0.43 37.49
CA ASP A 314 16.96 0.34 37.97
C ASP A 314 17.32 -1.10 38.33
N ARG A 315 16.39 -1.85 38.92
CA ARG A 315 16.59 -3.27 39.24
C ARG A 315 16.71 -4.14 38.00
N LEU A 316 15.88 -3.89 36.99
CA LEU A 316 15.99 -4.55 35.68
C LEU A 316 17.31 -4.20 34.98
N ALA A 317 17.71 -2.92 35.01
CA ALA A 317 18.96 -2.46 34.43
C ALA A 317 20.19 -3.07 35.11
N ALA A 318 20.17 -3.22 36.45
CA ALA A 318 21.20 -3.94 37.20
C ALA A 318 21.29 -5.42 36.80
N GLY A 319 20.19 -6.00 36.33
CA GLY A 319 20.13 -7.34 35.72
C GLY A 319 20.54 -7.40 34.24
N GLY A 320 20.95 -6.27 33.64
CA GLY A 320 21.38 -6.19 32.24
C GLY A 320 20.30 -5.79 31.22
N ALA A 321 19.07 -5.51 31.67
CA ALA A 321 18.01 -5.05 30.78
C ALA A 321 18.30 -3.64 30.24
N ARG A 322 17.99 -3.40 28.96
CA ARG A 322 17.96 -2.03 28.43
C ARG A 322 16.69 -1.35 28.89
N VAL A 323 16.83 -0.11 29.35
CA VAL A 323 15.73 0.72 29.83
C VAL A 323 15.77 2.07 29.12
N ARG A 324 14.62 2.57 28.70
CA ARG A 324 14.48 3.90 28.10
C ARG A 324 13.17 4.55 28.52
N GLN A 325 13.24 5.74 29.10
CA GLN A 325 12.05 6.54 29.38
C GLN A 325 11.41 7.03 28.07
N LEU A 326 10.08 6.93 28.00
CA LEU A 326 9.29 7.42 26.88
C LEU A 326 8.98 8.91 27.07
N ALA A 327 9.02 9.67 25.98
CA ALA A 327 8.66 11.09 25.97
C ALA A 327 7.13 11.24 25.94
N VAL A 328 6.49 10.95 27.07
CA VAL A 328 5.04 11.08 27.28
C VAL A 328 4.79 11.87 28.56
N SER A 329 3.64 12.56 28.60
CA SER A 329 3.28 13.45 29.71
C SER A 329 2.75 12.73 30.94
N HIS A 330 2.25 11.49 30.80
CA HIS A 330 1.57 10.74 31.86
C HIS A 330 1.90 9.25 31.77
N ALA A 331 1.61 8.54 32.86
CA ALA A 331 1.68 7.09 32.96
C ALA A 331 0.39 6.43 32.45
N PHE A 332 0.21 6.33 31.13
CA PHE A 332 -0.94 5.63 30.55
C PHE A 332 -0.95 4.14 30.92
N HIS A 333 -2.15 3.53 31.01
CA HIS A 333 -2.33 2.12 31.36
C HIS A 333 -1.80 1.76 32.75
N SER A 334 -2.08 2.63 33.72
CA SER A 334 -1.60 2.54 35.10
C SER A 334 -2.70 2.96 36.10
N PRO A 335 -2.53 2.71 37.42
CA PRO A 335 -3.44 3.23 38.45
C PRO A 335 -3.65 4.74 38.39
N LEU A 336 -2.69 5.50 37.84
CA LEU A 336 -2.82 6.95 37.70
C LEU A 336 -3.90 7.38 36.70
N MET A 337 -4.49 6.44 35.94
CA MET A 337 -5.66 6.68 35.09
C MET A 337 -6.98 6.60 35.85
N GLU A 338 -7.01 6.00 37.05
CA GLU A 338 -8.24 5.81 37.84
C GLU A 338 -9.05 7.09 38.12
N PRO A 339 -8.43 8.26 38.39
CA PRO A 339 -9.18 9.48 38.65
C PRO A 339 -10.06 9.94 37.49
N MET A 340 -9.70 9.64 36.23
CA MET A 340 -10.48 10.05 35.06
C MET A 340 -11.48 8.98 34.57
N MET A 341 -11.41 7.75 35.09
CA MET A 341 -12.22 6.62 34.60
C MET A 341 -13.72 6.84 34.78
N GLY A 342 -14.18 7.54 35.82
CA GLY A 342 -15.59 7.84 36.05
C GLY A 342 -16.19 8.76 34.99
N ASP A 343 -15.53 9.89 34.74
CA ASP A 343 -15.93 10.83 33.69
C ASP A 343 -15.82 10.21 32.30
N PHE A 344 -14.80 9.38 32.09
CA PHE A 344 -14.63 8.64 30.85
C PHE A 344 -15.76 7.63 30.62
N ALA A 345 -16.17 6.90 31.64
CA ALA A 345 -17.30 5.97 31.57
C ALA A 345 -18.61 6.68 31.15
N ALA A 346 -18.84 7.90 31.65
CA ALA A 346 -20.01 8.70 31.27
C ALA A 346 -19.99 9.12 29.79
N VAL A 347 -18.79 9.37 29.23
CA VAL A 347 -18.64 9.63 27.79
C VAL A 347 -18.93 8.38 26.98
N VAL A 348 -18.34 7.24 27.37
CA VAL A 348 -18.51 5.95 26.65
C VAL A 348 -19.95 5.47 26.68
N ALA A 349 -20.68 5.70 27.76
CA ALA A 349 -22.10 5.35 27.84
C ALA A 349 -22.96 6.05 26.76
N GLY A 350 -22.47 7.16 26.20
CA GLY A 350 -23.10 7.88 25.10
C GLY A 350 -22.65 7.42 23.70
N VAL A 351 -21.83 6.38 23.59
CA VAL A 351 -21.30 5.82 22.34
C VAL A 351 -21.97 4.48 22.04
N SER A 352 -22.40 4.26 20.80
CA SER A 352 -23.02 3.00 20.36
C SER A 352 -22.04 2.14 19.59
N ALA A 353 -21.50 1.11 20.25
CA ALA A 353 -20.68 0.10 19.59
C ALA A 353 -21.54 -0.85 18.74
N ARG A 354 -20.98 -1.30 17.62
CA ARG A 354 -21.56 -2.31 16.72
C ARG A 354 -20.58 -3.47 16.57
N GLU A 355 -21.10 -4.58 16.08
CA GLU A 355 -20.26 -5.70 15.65
C GLU A 355 -19.29 -5.24 14.54
N PRO A 356 -17.98 -5.50 14.67
CA PRO A 356 -17.01 -5.16 13.63
C PRO A 356 -17.33 -5.87 12.30
N ARG A 357 -17.24 -5.14 11.18
CA ARG A 357 -17.33 -5.70 9.83
C ARG A 357 -16.01 -6.28 9.33
N ILE A 358 -14.90 -5.85 9.92
CA ILE A 358 -13.55 -6.35 9.67
C ILE A 358 -13.06 -7.00 10.96
N ALA A 359 -12.29 -8.09 10.85
CA ALA A 359 -11.74 -8.76 12.03
C ALA A 359 -10.90 -7.76 12.84
N LEU A 360 -11.34 -7.45 14.05
CA LEU A 360 -10.70 -6.48 14.92
C LEU A 360 -10.02 -7.20 16.08
N VAL A 361 -8.77 -6.88 16.38
CA VAL A 361 -8.04 -7.43 17.52
C VAL A 361 -8.09 -6.47 18.71
N SER A 362 -8.57 -6.97 19.84
CA SER A 362 -8.68 -6.24 21.10
C SER A 362 -7.32 -6.06 21.77
N ASN A 363 -6.99 -4.83 22.23
CA ASN A 363 -5.77 -4.61 23.02
C ASN A 363 -5.83 -5.25 24.40
N LEU A 364 -7.01 -5.49 24.97
CA LEU A 364 -7.12 -6.07 26.31
C LEU A 364 -6.84 -7.57 26.33
N THR A 365 -7.26 -8.27 25.28
CA THR A 365 -7.23 -9.74 25.25
C THR A 365 -6.19 -10.30 24.29
N GLY A 366 -5.75 -9.50 23.31
CA GLY A 366 -4.96 -10.00 22.17
C GLY A 366 -5.76 -10.95 21.27
N GLN A 367 -7.08 -11.05 21.47
CA GLN A 367 -7.99 -11.89 20.71
C GLN A 367 -8.88 -11.05 19.80
N LEU A 368 -9.59 -11.70 18.86
CA LEU A 368 -10.63 -11.02 18.10
C LEU A 368 -11.69 -10.44 19.04
N ALA A 369 -12.23 -9.28 18.66
CA ALA A 369 -13.29 -8.59 19.37
C ALA A 369 -14.47 -9.54 19.67
N GLY A 370 -14.71 -9.79 20.96
CA GLY A 370 -15.81 -10.61 21.44
C GLY A 370 -17.08 -9.81 21.76
N PRO A 371 -18.11 -10.46 22.37
CA PRO A 371 -19.39 -9.81 22.69
C PRO A 371 -19.27 -8.59 23.60
N ASP A 372 -18.27 -8.57 24.50
CA ASP A 372 -18.06 -7.46 25.44
C ASP A 372 -17.31 -6.27 24.80
N TYR A 373 -16.85 -6.41 23.55
CA TYR A 373 -16.12 -5.36 22.85
C TYR A 373 -16.98 -4.11 22.67
N GLY A 374 -16.40 -2.95 22.94
CA GLY A 374 -17.08 -1.67 22.78
C GLY A 374 -18.00 -1.27 23.94
N THR A 375 -18.16 -2.13 24.96
CA THR A 375 -18.90 -1.79 26.18
C THR A 375 -18.18 -0.71 27.01
N VAL A 376 -18.91 -0.06 27.91
CA VAL A 376 -18.32 0.89 28.89
C VAL A 376 -17.20 0.22 29.69
N ALA A 377 -17.44 -1.00 30.18
CA ALA A 377 -16.45 -1.76 30.93
C ALA A 377 -15.19 -2.02 30.11
N TYR A 378 -15.33 -2.39 28.84
CA TYR A 378 -14.20 -2.60 27.93
C TYR A 378 -13.32 -1.35 27.83
N TRP A 379 -13.90 -0.19 27.54
CA TRP A 379 -13.12 1.02 27.32
C TRP A 379 -12.51 1.59 28.61
N VAL A 380 -13.22 1.46 29.74
CA VAL A 380 -12.69 1.82 31.06
C VAL A 380 -11.50 0.93 31.43
N ASP A 381 -11.58 -0.37 31.14
CA ASP A 381 -10.44 -1.27 31.29
C ASP A 381 -9.32 -0.95 30.29
N HIS A 382 -9.66 -0.58 29.05
CA HIS A 382 -8.71 -0.27 27.97
C HIS A 382 -7.74 0.85 28.33
N VAL A 383 -8.18 1.87 29.07
CA VAL A 383 -7.30 2.96 29.51
C VAL A 383 -6.41 2.59 30.70
N ARG A 384 -6.73 1.48 31.40
CA ARG A 384 -6.13 1.11 32.68
C ARG A 384 -5.26 -0.14 32.61
N LYS A 385 -5.60 -1.11 31.77
CA LYS A 385 -4.97 -2.42 31.67
C LYS A 385 -3.92 -2.47 30.54
N PRO A 386 -2.98 -3.42 30.57
CA PRO A 386 -1.92 -3.51 29.57
C PRO A 386 -2.44 -3.72 28.15
N VAL A 387 -1.80 -3.09 27.17
CA VAL A 387 -1.97 -3.38 25.73
C VAL A 387 -1.26 -4.70 25.38
N ARG A 388 -2.02 -5.73 25.00
CA ARG A 388 -1.57 -7.06 24.56
C ARG A 388 -1.20 -7.09 23.06
N PHE A 389 -0.27 -6.23 22.64
CA PHE A 389 0.06 -6.06 21.23
C PHE A 389 0.71 -7.30 20.61
N VAL A 390 1.66 -7.93 21.32
CA VAL A 390 2.33 -9.16 20.84
C VAL A 390 1.34 -10.27 20.54
N ASP A 391 0.38 -10.49 21.44
CA ASP A 391 -0.64 -11.53 21.30
C ASP A 391 -1.52 -11.24 20.07
N GLY A 392 -1.84 -9.96 19.84
CA GLY A 392 -2.63 -9.55 18.69
C GLY A 392 -1.91 -9.74 17.34
N VAL A 393 -0.62 -9.44 17.27
CA VAL A 393 0.19 -9.68 16.05
C VAL A 393 0.32 -11.18 15.79
N GLN A 394 0.58 -11.98 16.83
CA GLN A 394 0.71 -13.43 16.70
C GLN A 394 -0.62 -14.10 16.33
N LEU A 395 -1.73 -13.59 16.84
CA LEU A 395 -3.06 -14.02 16.40
C LEU A 395 -3.24 -13.74 14.91
N ALA A 396 -2.96 -12.51 14.45
CA ALA A 396 -3.11 -12.16 13.04
C ALA A 396 -2.21 -13.03 12.14
N GLU A 397 -0.97 -13.31 12.54
CA GLU A 397 -0.08 -14.26 11.86
C GLU A 397 -0.72 -15.65 11.79
N SER A 398 -1.27 -16.16 12.90
CA SER A 398 -1.96 -17.47 12.94
C SER A 398 -3.21 -17.53 12.04
N LEU A 399 -3.86 -16.39 11.80
CA LEU A 399 -4.99 -16.27 10.88
C LEU A 399 -4.56 -16.22 9.40
N GLY A 400 -3.26 -16.27 9.12
CA GLY A 400 -2.69 -16.24 7.78
C GLY A 400 -2.33 -14.84 7.28
N ALA A 401 -2.07 -13.88 8.19
CA ALA A 401 -1.57 -12.57 7.80
C ALA A 401 -0.21 -12.67 7.09
N GLY A 402 -0.11 -12.06 5.91
CA GLY A 402 1.12 -11.98 5.12
C GLY A 402 1.66 -10.56 4.97
N VAL A 403 0.86 -9.56 5.35
CA VAL A 403 1.23 -8.14 5.24
C VAL A 403 0.71 -7.40 6.46
N PHE A 404 1.59 -6.65 7.12
CA PHE A 404 1.25 -5.72 8.20
C PHE A 404 1.60 -4.30 7.72
N LEU A 405 0.59 -3.47 7.54
CA LEU A 405 0.75 -2.10 7.06
C LEU A 405 0.52 -1.14 8.24
N GLU A 406 1.54 -0.41 8.65
CA GLU A 406 1.41 0.66 9.63
C GLU A 406 0.69 1.84 8.96
N VAL A 407 -0.56 2.07 9.34
CA VAL A 407 -1.44 3.12 8.81
C VAL A 407 -1.44 4.27 9.79
N GLY A 408 -0.42 5.13 9.67
CA GLY A 408 -0.22 6.27 10.55
C GLY A 408 1.20 6.82 10.41
N PRO A 409 1.54 7.85 11.21
CA PRO A 409 2.86 8.45 11.18
C PRO A 409 3.89 7.56 11.89
N GLY A 410 5.13 7.54 11.37
CA GLY A 410 6.26 6.85 12.00
C GLY A 410 6.51 5.46 11.45
N ALA A 411 7.26 4.66 12.22
CA ALA A 411 7.61 3.28 11.88
C ALA A 411 7.72 2.39 13.14
N ALA A 412 7.15 2.86 14.26
CA ALA A 412 7.37 2.25 15.56
C ALA A 412 6.61 0.92 15.67
N MET A 413 5.41 0.84 15.08
CA MET A 413 4.62 -0.38 15.09
C MET A 413 5.19 -1.42 14.13
N THR A 414 5.73 -1.01 12.99
CA THR A 414 6.43 -1.90 12.04
C THR A 414 7.56 -2.63 12.76
N ALA A 415 8.43 -1.90 13.48
CA ALA A 415 9.52 -2.50 14.24
C ALA A 415 9.03 -3.41 15.39
N ALA A 416 7.87 -3.12 15.99
CA ALA A 416 7.27 -3.97 17.02
C ALA A 416 6.65 -5.24 16.42
N VAL A 417 5.96 -5.13 15.28
CA VAL A 417 5.41 -6.27 14.52
C VAL A 417 6.54 -7.23 14.16
N ASP A 418 7.64 -6.73 13.59
CA ASP A 418 8.78 -7.56 13.20
C ASP A 418 9.37 -8.36 14.38
N GLN A 419 9.29 -7.82 15.61
CA GLN A 419 9.73 -8.52 16.83
C GLN A 419 8.71 -9.55 17.35
N CYS A 420 7.45 -9.45 16.93
CA CYS A 420 6.36 -10.33 17.35
C CYS A 420 6.16 -11.52 16.41
N LEU A 421 6.48 -11.35 15.12
CA LEU A 421 6.35 -12.38 14.10
C LEU A 421 7.18 -13.62 14.46
N THR A 422 6.58 -14.79 14.29
CA THR A 422 7.19 -16.09 14.57
C THR A 422 7.74 -16.75 13.30
N THR A 423 7.36 -16.25 12.12
CA THR A 423 7.79 -16.73 10.81
C THR A 423 8.32 -15.60 9.93
N ASP A 424 9.03 -15.95 8.86
CA ASP A 424 9.56 -15.03 7.85
C ASP A 424 8.58 -14.81 6.67
N ARG A 425 7.32 -15.24 6.83
CA ARG A 425 6.32 -15.23 5.75
C ARG A 425 5.64 -13.89 5.57
N ALA A 426 5.50 -13.14 6.66
CA ALA A 426 4.85 -11.84 6.65
C ALA A 426 5.87 -10.72 6.41
N MET A 427 5.41 -9.63 5.81
CA MET A 427 6.18 -8.41 5.68
C MET A 427 5.50 -7.27 6.43
N SER A 428 6.30 -6.37 6.99
CA SER A 428 5.83 -5.13 7.61
C SER A 428 6.15 -3.95 6.70
N VAL A 429 5.20 -3.03 6.54
CA VAL A 429 5.29 -1.89 5.61
C VAL A 429 4.93 -0.60 6.34
N VAL A 430 5.77 0.42 6.17
CA VAL A 430 5.57 1.76 6.73
C VAL A 430 4.89 2.66 5.70
N SER A 431 3.71 3.19 6.01
CA SER A 431 3.01 4.11 5.10
C SER A 431 3.62 5.52 5.09
N MET A 432 4.08 6.02 6.25
CA MET A 432 4.51 7.41 6.40
C MET A 432 5.68 7.55 7.38
N ALA A 433 6.89 7.42 6.84
CA ALA A 433 8.11 7.48 7.65
C ALA A 433 8.48 8.93 8.02
N LYS A 434 8.81 9.15 9.30
CA LYS A 434 9.29 10.45 9.78
C LYS A 434 10.60 10.84 9.08
N GLY A 435 10.70 12.08 8.63
CA GLY A 435 11.90 12.62 7.97
C GLY A 435 12.04 12.23 6.50
N ARG A 436 11.00 11.62 5.90
CA ARG A 436 10.88 11.42 4.45
C ARG A 436 9.69 12.21 3.90
N PRO A 437 9.71 12.61 2.62
CA PRO A 437 8.53 13.19 1.98
C PRO A 437 7.35 12.22 2.05
N GLU A 438 6.17 12.73 2.40
CA GLU A 438 5.00 11.90 2.72
C GLU A 438 4.47 11.16 1.47
N VAL A 439 4.36 11.86 0.35
CA VAL A 439 3.92 11.28 -0.94
C VAL A 439 4.89 10.19 -1.41
N ASP A 440 6.19 10.43 -1.28
CA ASP A 440 7.22 9.43 -1.62
C ASP A 440 7.12 8.19 -0.72
N SER A 441 6.91 8.39 0.59
CA SER A 441 6.76 7.30 1.56
C SER A 441 5.54 6.44 1.26
N LEU A 442 4.39 7.06 0.99
CA LEU A 442 3.15 6.36 0.64
C LEU A 442 3.30 5.57 -0.67
N LEU A 443 3.80 6.21 -1.73
CA LEU A 443 3.99 5.54 -3.02
C LEU A 443 5.04 4.43 -2.91
N SER A 444 6.03 4.59 -2.04
CA SER A 444 7.04 3.55 -1.76
C SER A 444 6.41 2.36 -1.05
N ALA A 445 5.55 2.59 -0.07
CA ALA A 445 4.77 1.54 0.56
C ALA A 445 3.87 0.82 -0.48
N ALA A 446 3.19 1.58 -1.33
CA ALA A 446 2.33 1.05 -2.40
C ALA A 446 3.15 0.20 -3.39
N GLY A 447 4.36 0.65 -3.74
CA GLY A 447 5.29 -0.10 -4.57
C GLY A 447 5.76 -1.40 -3.92
N GLN A 448 6.00 -1.42 -2.60
CA GLN A 448 6.36 -2.63 -1.86
C GLN A 448 5.22 -3.65 -1.86
N LEU A 449 3.99 -3.20 -1.56
CA LEU A 449 2.79 -4.03 -1.61
C LEU A 449 2.55 -4.61 -3.01
N PHE A 450 2.68 -3.77 -4.04
CA PHE A 450 2.56 -4.21 -5.43
C PHE A 450 3.64 -5.24 -5.78
N ALA A 451 4.90 -4.97 -5.45
CA ALA A 451 6.01 -5.84 -5.81
C ALA A 451 5.92 -7.24 -5.17
N THR A 452 5.22 -7.38 -4.04
CA THR A 452 5.01 -8.66 -3.35
C THR A 452 3.70 -9.36 -3.70
N GLY A 453 2.82 -8.73 -4.49
CA GLY A 453 1.65 -9.39 -5.07
C GLY A 453 0.30 -8.78 -4.73
N SER A 454 0.27 -7.66 -3.99
CA SER A 454 -0.99 -6.93 -3.81
C SER A 454 -1.44 -6.33 -5.14
N ASP A 455 -2.75 -6.39 -5.40
CA ASP A 455 -3.38 -5.69 -6.50
C ASP A 455 -3.68 -4.26 -6.04
N LEU A 456 -3.12 -3.28 -6.75
CA LEU A 456 -3.34 -1.86 -6.48
C LEU A 456 -4.04 -1.22 -7.69
N ASP A 457 -4.97 -0.32 -7.40
CA ASP A 457 -5.48 0.61 -8.39
C ASP A 457 -4.49 1.78 -8.54
N TRP A 458 -3.50 1.59 -9.39
CA TRP A 458 -2.51 2.62 -9.70
C TRP A 458 -3.12 3.85 -10.38
N SER A 459 -4.34 3.77 -10.93
CA SER A 459 -4.98 4.94 -11.52
C SER A 459 -5.30 6.00 -10.47
N ALA A 460 -5.65 5.58 -9.25
CA ALA A 460 -5.94 6.47 -8.13
C ALA A 460 -4.71 7.30 -7.69
N ALA A 461 -3.48 6.82 -7.94
CA ALA A 461 -2.25 7.57 -7.69
C ALA A 461 -2.07 8.78 -8.62
N PHE A 462 -2.89 8.92 -9.66
CA PHE A 462 -2.88 10.04 -10.61
C PHE A 462 -4.13 10.93 -10.50
N THR A 463 -5.08 10.60 -9.63
CA THR A 463 -6.27 11.42 -9.39
C THR A 463 -5.86 12.84 -8.98
N GLY A 464 -6.56 13.84 -9.54
CA GLY A 464 -6.26 15.25 -9.34
C GLY A 464 -5.10 15.80 -10.19
N LEU A 465 -4.37 14.95 -10.92
CA LEU A 465 -3.33 15.40 -11.87
C LEU A 465 -3.88 15.51 -13.29
N SER A 466 -3.34 16.46 -14.05
CA SER A 466 -3.58 16.57 -15.49
C SER A 466 -2.64 15.63 -16.26
N ALA A 467 -2.94 14.32 -16.23
CA ALA A 467 -2.19 13.31 -16.96
C ALA A 467 -2.87 12.93 -18.28
N ARG A 468 -2.11 12.73 -19.35
CA ARG A 468 -2.59 12.24 -20.65
C ARG A 468 -2.01 10.88 -20.96
N ARG A 469 -2.84 10.06 -21.61
CA ARG A 469 -2.39 8.76 -22.13
C ARG A 469 -1.55 8.97 -23.37
N ILE A 470 -0.35 8.40 -23.38
CA ILE A 470 0.57 8.39 -24.52
C ILE A 470 0.79 6.97 -25.05
N PRO A 471 1.14 6.82 -26.34
CA PRO A 471 1.63 5.55 -26.86
C PRO A 471 2.91 5.14 -26.12
N LEU A 472 2.97 3.89 -25.68
CA LEU A 472 4.13 3.29 -25.03
C LEU A 472 4.59 2.06 -25.82
N PRO A 473 5.86 1.64 -25.73
CA PRO A 473 6.36 0.46 -26.43
C PRO A 473 5.64 -0.82 -26.01
N THR A 474 5.51 -1.77 -26.94
CA THR A 474 4.89 -3.08 -26.68
C THR A 474 5.81 -4.00 -25.88
N TYR A 475 5.23 -5.06 -25.33
CA TYR A 475 5.90 -6.01 -24.44
C TYR A 475 7.22 -6.57 -25.00
N ALA A 476 8.26 -6.56 -24.15
CA ALA A 476 9.57 -7.14 -24.45
C ALA A 476 9.56 -8.67 -24.43
N PHE A 477 9.12 -9.30 -25.53
CA PHE A 477 9.21 -10.76 -25.67
C PHE A 477 10.67 -11.26 -25.65
N VAL A 478 10.97 -12.13 -24.69
CA VAL A 478 12.19 -12.94 -24.65
C VAL A 478 11.99 -14.09 -25.63
N ARG A 479 12.58 -13.97 -26.83
CA ARG A 479 12.35 -14.89 -27.93
C ARG A 479 13.29 -16.09 -27.85
N ARG A 480 12.74 -17.27 -28.10
CA ARG A 480 13.49 -18.47 -28.45
C ARG A 480 13.02 -18.93 -29.82
N ARG A 481 13.93 -19.51 -30.61
CA ARG A 481 13.56 -20.08 -31.90
C ARG A 481 12.79 -21.36 -31.66
N PHE A 482 11.51 -21.36 -32.03
CA PHE A 482 10.69 -22.56 -32.12
C PHE A 482 10.49 -22.86 -33.60
N TRP A 483 11.11 -23.93 -34.09
CA TRP A 483 11.04 -24.35 -35.48
C TRP A 483 11.14 -25.88 -35.54
N LEU A 484 10.25 -26.52 -36.28
CA LEU A 484 10.37 -27.96 -36.58
C LEU A 484 11.54 -28.15 -37.54
N SER A 485 12.59 -28.84 -37.10
CA SER A 485 13.74 -29.13 -37.98
C SER A 485 13.33 -30.15 -39.05
N SER A 486 13.83 -30.00 -40.27
CA SER A 486 13.75 -31.02 -41.32
C SER A 486 14.33 -32.36 -40.88
N ASP A 487 15.18 -32.39 -39.85
CA ASP A 487 15.73 -33.65 -39.30
C ASP A 487 14.73 -34.38 -38.39
N SER A 488 13.72 -33.66 -37.85
CA SER A 488 12.57 -34.25 -37.15
C SER A 488 11.44 -34.66 -38.11
N VAL A 489 11.49 -34.15 -39.34
CA VAL A 489 10.69 -34.57 -40.49
C VAL A 489 11.65 -35.19 -41.51
N GLY A 490 12.54 -36.06 -41.04
CA GLY A 490 13.54 -36.70 -41.88
C GLY A 490 12.87 -37.46 -43.01
N SER A 491 13.42 -37.34 -44.21
CA SER A 491 12.99 -37.91 -45.49
C SER A 491 13.02 -39.44 -45.56
N ALA A 492 12.60 -40.15 -44.51
CA ALA A 492 12.73 -41.61 -44.43
C ALA A 492 11.48 -42.32 -43.89
N ASN A 493 10.34 -41.64 -43.70
CA ASN A 493 9.10 -42.35 -43.42
C ASN A 493 7.87 -41.69 -44.03
N ILE A 494 7.74 -41.85 -45.35
CA ILE A 494 6.63 -41.36 -46.16
C ILE A 494 5.30 -42.03 -45.74
N ALA A 495 5.36 -43.15 -44.99
CA ALA A 495 4.20 -43.78 -44.35
C ALA A 495 3.53 -42.89 -43.27
N SER A 496 4.26 -41.97 -42.65
CA SER A 496 3.67 -40.98 -41.73
C SER A 496 2.74 -39.98 -42.42
N LEU A 497 2.82 -39.86 -43.75
CA LEU A 497 1.94 -39.08 -44.61
C LEU A 497 0.83 -39.94 -45.25
N GLY A 498 0.70 -41.21 -44.87
CA GLY A 498 -0.28 -42.15 -45.44
C GLY A 498 0.10 -42.67 -46.84
N LEU A 499 1.37 -42.57 -47.22
CA LEU A 499 1.89 -42.96 -48.53
C LEU A 499 2.82 -44.18 -48.38
N ALA A 500 2.80 -45.12 -49.33
CA ALA A 500 3.72 -46.25 -49.30
C ALA A 500 5.09 -45.85 -49.88
N GLU A 501 6.17 -46.45 -49.37
CA GLU A 501 7.51 -46.26 -49.94
C GLU A 501 7.61 -47.03 -51.27
N ALA A 502 8.13 -46.39 -52.32
CA ALA A 502 8.39 -47.08 -53.59
C ALA A 502 9.81 -47.63 -53.59
N GLU A 503 10.00 -48.91 -53.95
CA GLU A 503 11.33 -49.53 -54.12
C GLU A 503 12.05 -49.07 -55.42
N HIS A 504 11.72 -47.90 -55.94
CA HIS A 504 12.17 -47.41 -57.25
C HIS A 504 13.18 -46.27 -57.12
N ALA A 505 14.30 -46.37 -57.83
CA ALA A 505 15.46 -45.46 -57.67
C ALA A 505 15.20 -43.97 -57.98
N LEU A 506 14.08 -43.63 -58.63
CA LEU A 506 13.70 -42.26 -58.99
C LEU A 506 12.32 -41.83 -58.45
N LEU A 507 11.56 -42.74 -57.84
CA LEU A 507 10.21 -42.47 -57.34
C LEU A 507 10.18 -42.86 -55.87
N GLY A 508 10.08 -41.88 -54.97
CA GLY A 508 10.24 -42.12 -53.54
C GLY A 508 8.96 -42.56 -52.80
N ALA A 509 7.78 -42.34 -53.38
CA ALA A 509 6.50 -42.60 -52.72
C ALA A 509 5.44 -43.05 -53.72
N VAL A 510 4.47 -43.84 -53.25
CA VAL A 510 3.35 -44.35 -54.03
C VAL A 510 2.03 -44.07 -53.32
N VAL A 511 1.02 -43.68 -54.09
CA VAL A 511 -0.36 -43.50 -53.59
C VAL A 511 -1.28 -44.55 -54.21
N ASP A 512 -2.03 -45.27 -53.37
CA ASP A 512 -3.06 -46.18 -53.86
C ASP A 512 -4.30 -45.38 -54.28
N ARG A 513 -4.78 -45.62 -55.50
CA ARG A 513 -5.99 -44.98 -56.02
C ARG A 513 -7.17 -45.92 -55.77
N PRO A 514 -8.07 -45.59 -54.83
CA PRO A 514 -9.13 -46.50 -54.38
C PRO A 514 -10.16 -46.84 -55.47
N ASP A 515 -10.15 -46.12 -56.59
CA ASP A 515 -11.02 -46.27 -57.75
C ASP A 515 -10.48 -47.24 -58.81
N SER A 516 -9.19 -47.58 -58.81
CA SER A 516 -8.55 -48.33 -59.91
C SER A 516 -7.67 -49.51 -59.49
N GLY A 517 -7.21 -49.57 -58.23
CA GLY A 517 -6.22 -50.57 -57.79
C GLY A 517 -4.86 -50.40 -58.48
N VAL A 518 -4.58 -49.21 -59.03
CA VAL A 518 -3.32 -48.87 -59.69
C VAL A 518 -2.56 -47.85 -58.86
N TRP A 519 -1.31 -48.18 -58.57
CA TRP A 519 -0.33 -47.35 -57.89
C TRP A 519 0.14 -46.18 -58.78
N CYS A 520 0.20 -44.95 -58.25
CA CYS A 520 0.76 -43.78 -58.92
C CYS A 520 2.02 -43.26 -58.21
#